data_AF-A0A7S3VBH6-F1
#
_entry.id   AF-A0A7S3VBH6-F1
#
_cell.length_a   1.000
_cell.length_b   1.000
_cell.length_c   1.000
_cell.angle_alpha   90.00
_cell.angle_beta   90.00
_cell.angle_gamma   90.00
#
_symmetry.space_group_name_H-M   'P 1'
#
loop_
_entity.id
_entity.type
_entity.pdbx_description
1 polymer ?
#
loop_
_entity_poly.entity_id
_entity_poly.type
_entity_poly.pdbx_seq_one_letter_code
_entity_poly.pdbx_strand_id
1 'polypeptide(L)'
;QECDWDGGDCIEFNEEYPGCPAREPRQMGDGVCNDYNNFPGCDLDGGDCLEDSIISNVEYPNCVIGDVFGPTLLGLLGNGICDGGEYNTPECGFDDGDCYEFNAKYPGCNVKHPQRVGNGECNGQSNKQECDWDGGDCIEFNEEYPG
;
A
#
# COMPACT_ATOMS: atom_id res chain seq x y z
N GLN A 1 15.71 -18.64 16.14
CA GLN A 1 17.10 -18.50 15.65
C GLN A 1 17.29 -19.62 14.68
N GLU A 2 17.67 -19.34 13.44
CA GLU A 2 18.49 -20.26 12.66
C GLU A 2 18.99 -19.51 11.42
N CYS A 3 20.12 -18.83 11.63
CA CYS A 3 21.10 -18.53 10.61
C CYS A 3 21.88 -19.84 10.42
N ASP A 4 21.45 -20.66 9.48
CA ASP A 4 21.94 -22.01 9.32
C ASP A 4 23.20 -22.03 8.41
N TRP A 5 24.35 -22.05 9.08
CA TRP A 5 25.65 -22.62 8.63
C TRP A 5 26.52 -21.85 7.62
N ASP A 6 27.24 -20.80 8.03
CA ASP A 6 28.50 -20.38 7.38
C ASP A 6 29.45 -19.51 8.26
N GLY A 7 30.46 -20.13 8.88
CA GLY A 7 31.79 -19.49 8.99
C GLY A 7 32.01 -18.21 9.82
N GLY A 8 30.99 -17.56 10.39
CA GLY A 8 31.14 -16.36 11.24
C GLY A 8 30.48 -15.08 10.73
N ASP A 9 29.96 -15.06 9.50
CA ASP A 9 29.43 -13.85 8.84
C ASP A 9 28.18 -13.27 9.52
N CYS A 10 27.45 -14.09 10.28
CA CYS A 10 26.26 -13.66 11.02
C CYS A 10 26.55 -12.77 12.24
N ILE A 11 27.78 -12.80 12.79
CA ILE A 11 28.11 -11.95 13.94
C ILE A 11 28.19 -10.49 13.47
N GLU A 12 28.91 -10.25 12.38
CA GLU A 12 29.04 -8.91 11.78
C GLU A 12 27.69 -8.36 11.33
N PHE A 13 26.86 -9.18 10.67
CA PHE A 13 25.50 -8.76 10.27
C PHE A 13 24.62 -8.36 11.46
N ASN A 14 24.65 -9.12 12.56
CA ASN A 14 23.85 -8.80 13.75
C ASN A 14 24.39 -7.62 14.56
N GLU A 15 25.67 -7.26 14.38
CA GLU A 15 26.26 -6.03 14.92
C GLU A 15 25.82 -4.81 14.12
N GLU A 16 25.75 -4.94 12.79
CA GLU A 16 25.36 -3.86 11.87
C GLU A 16 23.84 -3.65 11.83
N TYR A 17 23.04 -4.72 11.82
CA TYR A 17 21.57 -4.69 11.78
C TYR A 17 20.92 -5.43 12.98
N PRO A 18 21.02 -4.90 14.20
CA PRO A 18 20.53 -5.58 15.40
C PRO A 18 19.02 -5.82 15.36
N GLY A 19 18.61 -7.10 15.37
CA GLY A 19 17.20 -7.48 15.39
C GLY A 19 16.50 -7.42 14.04
N CYS A 20 17.24 -7.24 12.94
CA CYS A 20 16.75 -7.38 11.59
C CYS A 20 16.29 -8.83 11.31
N PRO A 21 15.02 -9.07 10.90
CA PRO A 21 14.52 -10.39 10.55
C PRO A 21 14.78 -10.80 9.09
N ALA A 22 15.81 -10.22 8.44
CA ALA A 22 16.14 -10.50 7.04
C ALA A 22 16.26 -12.00 6.76
N ARG A 23 15.70 -12.42 5.63
CA ARG A 23 15.74 -13.84 5.21
C ARG A 23 16.98 -14.16 4.40
N GLU A 24 17.54 -13.18 3.69
CA GLU A 24 18.74 -13.31 2.87
C GLU A 24 19.69 -12.13 3.15
N PRO A 25 20.43 -12.16 4.28
CA PRO A 25 21.34 -11.06 4.68
C PRO A 25 22.38 -10.67 3.62
N ARG A 26 22.72 -11.57 2.71
CA ARG A 26 23.71 -11.35 1.65
C ARG A 26 23.24 -10.40 0.54
N GLN A 27 21.93 -10.16 0.46
CA GLN A 27 21.32 -9.26 -0.51
C GLN A 27 21.04 -7.88 0.08
N MET A 28 21.41 -7.66 1.35
CA MET A 28 21.31 -6.37 2.01
C MET A 28 22.27 -5.37 1.37
N GLY A 29 21.77 -4.23 0.87
CA GLY A 29 22.63 -3.22 0.25
C GLY A 29 23.30 -3.68 -1.05
N ASP A 30 22.69 -4.63 -1.77
CA ASP A 30 23.17 -5.14 -3.05
C ASP A 30 22.81 -4.26 -4.26
N GLY A 31 22.07 -3.18 -4.03
CA GLY A 31 21.60 -2.22 -5.02
C GLY A 31 20.28 -2.62 -5.70
N VAL A 32 19.58 -3.63 -5.18
CA VAL A 32 18.25 -4.06 -5.63
C VAL A 32 17.31 -4.02 -4.45
N CYS A 33 16.13 -3.42 -4.58
CA CYS A 33 15.13 -3.52 -3.52
C CYS A 33 14.57 -4.95 -3.43
N ASN A 34 14.90 -5.67 -2.35
CA ASN A 34 14.41 -7.02 -2.08
C ASN A 34 13.30 -6.98 -1.00
N ASP A 35 12.05 -7.26 -1.38
CA ASP A 35 10.87 -7.21 -0.50
C ASP A 35 11.02 -8.03 0.81
N TYR A 36 11.74 -9.14 0.79
CA TYR A 36 11.95 -10.02 1.95
C TYR A 36 13.05 -9.53 2.91
N ASN A 37 13.73 -8.45 2.58
CA ASN A 37 14.67 -7.73 3.44
C ASN A 37 14.21 -6.29 3.73
N ASN A 38 13.11 -5.85 3.12
CA ASN A 38 12.50 -4.52 3.26
C ASN A 38 11.78 -4.33 4.61
N PHE A 39 12.54 -4.36 5.70
CA PHE A 39 12.06 -4.11 7.05
C PHE A 39 12.77 -2.90 7.67
N PRO A 40 12.12 -2.12 8.57
CA PRO A 40 12.77 -0.95 9.17
C PRO A 40 13.96 -1.32 10.05
N GLY A 41 13.93 -2.51 10.66
CA GLY A 41 15.07 -3.03 11.42
C GLY A 41 16.24 -3.47 10.55
N CYS A 42 16.07 -3.51 9.22
CA CYS A 42 17.05 -3.88 8.20
C CYS A 42 17.38 -2.69 7.29
N ASP A 43 17.12 -1.45 7.75
CA ASP A 43 17.30 -0.21 6.99
C ASP A 43 16.69 -0.23 5.57
N LEU A 44 15.55 -0.93 5.42
CA LEU A 44 14.86 -1.09 4.13
C LEU A 44 15.79 -1.71 3.07
N ASP A 45 16.24 -2.93 3.34
CA ASP A 45 17.21 -3.67 2.55
C ASP A 45 18.56 -2.97 2.41
N GLY A 46 19.11 -2.49 3.53
CA GLY A 46 20.43 -1.84 3.56
C GLY A 46 20.44 -0.50 2.85
N GLY A 47 19.25 0.08 2.66
CA GLY A 47 19.02 1.31 1.95
C GLY A 47 18.56 1.14 0.49
N ASP A 48 18.52 -0.08 -0.05
CA ASP A 48 18.20 -0.29 -1.47
C ASP A 48 16.72 -0.03 -1.77
N CYS A 49 15.83 -0.29 -0.81
CA CYS A 49 14.42 0.07 -0.91
C CYS A 49 14.15 1.52 -0.49
N LEU A 50 15.19 2.31 -0.15
CA LEU A 50 15.00 3.73 0.16
C LEU A 50 14.66 4.54 -1.09
N GLU A 51 15.19 4.21 -2.27
CA GLU A 51 14.85 4.93 -3.51
C GLU A 51 13.36 4.77 -3.85
N ASP A 52 12.82 3.56 -3.77
CA ASP A 52 11.37 3.31 -3.93
C ASP A 52 10.55 4.06 -2.86
N SER A 53 11.10 4.19 -1.65
CA SER A 53 10.44 4.95 -0.58
C SER A 53 10.56 6.48 -0.68
N ILE A 54 11.44 6.98 -1.56
CA ILE A 54 11.71 8.41 -1.76
C ILE A 54 10.93 8.95 -2.97
N ILE A 55 10.63 8.14 -3.99
CA ILE A 55 9.94 8.60 -5.20
C ILE A 55 8.56 9.21 -4.86
N SER A 56 7.78 8.56 -4.00
CA SER A 56 6.46 9.06 -3.60
C SER A 56 6.50 10.39 -2.83
N ASN A 57 7.47 10.58 -1.93
CA ASN A 57 7.63 11.82 -1.16
C ASN A 57 8.24 12.98 -1.97
N VAL A 58 8.94 12.68 -3.08
CA VAL A 58 9.49 13.70 -3.98
C VAL A 58 8.43 14.20 -4.96
N GLU A 59 7.61 13.29 -5.50
CA GLU A 59 6.55 13.64 -6.44
C GLU A 59 5.29 14.16 -5.72
N TYR A 60 4.95 13.57 -4.58
CA TYR A 60 3.78 13.90 -3.76
C TYR A 60 4.17 14.35 -2.34
N PRO A 61 4.91 15.47 -2.19
CA PRO A 61 5.44 15.91 -0.90
C PRO A 61 4.37 16.31 0.13
N ASN A 62 3.11 16.45 -0.31
CA ASN A 62 1.97 16.75 0.56
C ASN A 62 1.04 15.54 0.76
N CYS A 63 1.39 14.38 0.23
CA CYS A 63 0.65 13.16 0.47
C CYS A 63 0.79 12.77 1.95
N VAL A 64 -0.33 12.80 2.68
CA VAL A 64 -0.36 12.44 4.10
C VAL A 64 -1.19 11.17 4.26
N ILE A 65 -0.50 10.06 4.41
CA ILE A 65 -1.09 8.76 4.75
C ILE A 65 -0.91 8.58 6.27
N GLY A 66 -2.00 8.35 6.98
CA GLY A 66 -2.17 8.55 8.43
C GLY A 66 -1.39 7.61 9.34
N ASP A 67 -0.62 6.67 8.79
CA ASP A 67 0.12 5.65 9.55
C ASP A 67 1.60 5.62 9.11
N VAL A 68 2.41 6.52 9.68
CA VAL A 68 3.88 6.57 9.44
C VAL A 68 4.64 5.44 10.18
N PHE A 69 3.98 4.32 10.50
CA PHE A 69 4.55 3.19 11.23
C PHE A 69 4.51 1.90 10.40
N GLY A 70 5.17 1.91 9.23
CA GLY A 70 5.57 0.66 8.57
C GLY A 70 5.87 0.81 7.07
N PRO A 71 6.82 0.02 6.53
CA PRO A 71 7.18 0.02 5.10
C PRO A 71 6.07 -0.58 4.22
N THR A 72 4.98 -1.05 4.82
CA THR A 72 3.85 -1.69 4.13
C THR A 72 2.83 -0.68 3.58
N LEU A 73 2.82 0.57 4.07
CA LEU A 73 1.85 1.58 3.63
C LEU A 73 2.35 2.42 2.45
N LEU A 74 3.66 2.54 2.23
CA LEU A 74 4.16 3.15 1.00
C LEU A 74 3.96 2.25 -0.22
N GLY A 75 3.99 0.93 -0.05
CA GLY A 75 3.71 -0.03 -1.11
C GLY A 75 2.24 -0.13 -1.52
N LEU A 76 1.37 0.70 -0.95
CA LEU A 76 0.01 0.89 -1.47
C LEU A 76 -0.03 2.01 -2.51
N LEU A 77 0.78 3.06 -2.34
CA LEU A 77 0.81 4.14 -3.31
C LEU A 77 1.40 3.67 -4.65
N GLY A 78 0.62 3.72 -5.72
CA GLY A 78 1.10 3.38 -7.06
C GLY A 78 1.40 1.89 -7.27
N ASN A 79 0.68 1.01 -6.57
CA ASN A 79 0.91 -0.44 -6.63
C ASN A 79 0.18 -1.15 -7.79
N GLY A 80 -0.51 -0.41 -8.64
CA GLY A 80 -1.34 -0.89 -9.74
C GLY A 80 -2.79 -1.25 -9.34
N ILE A 81 -3.18 -1.00 -8.09
CA ILE A 81 -4.52 -1.22 -7.55
C ILE A 81 -4.98 0.10 -6.94
N CYS A 82 -6.17 0.56 -7.31
CA CYS A 82 -6.74 1.77 -6.70
C CYS A 82 -7.01 1.56 -5.19
N ASP A 83 -6.08 2.05 -4.37
CA ASP A 83 -6.16 2.15 -2.94
C ASP A 83 -6.87 3.46 -2.55
N GLY A 84 -8.01 3.31 -1.87
CA GLY A 84 -8.88 4.42 -1.55
C GLY A 84 -8.45 5.21 -0.29
N GLY A 85 -9.34 6.08 0.18
CA GLY A 85 -9.12 6.82 1.43
C GLY A 85 -7.98 7.83 1.33
N GLU A 86 -6.88 7.59 2.06
CA GLU A 86 -5.77 8.54 2.17
C GLU A 86 -4.86 8.55 0.93
N TYR A 87 -4.79 7.43 0.21
CA TYR A 87 -4.04 7.28 -1.04
C TYR A 87 -4.75 7.95 -2.21
N ASN A 88 -6.07 7.78 -2.30
CA ASN A 88 -6.89 8.38 -3.35
C ASN A 88 -7.25 9.85 -3.05
N THR A 89 -6.22 10.70 -2.91
CA THR A 89 -6.35 12.14 -2.72
C THR A 89 -5.58 12.90 -3.80
N PRO A 90 -5.97 14.15 -4.14
CA PRO A 90 -5.18 14.97 -5.06
C PRO A 90 -3.73 15.15 -4.61
N GLU A 91 -3.50 15.25 -3.30
CA GLU A 91 -2.19 15.41 -2.69
C GLU A 91 -1.30 14.17 -2.85
N CYS A 92 -1.90 12.99 -3.02
CA CYS A 92 -1.26 11.71 -3.30
C CYS A 92 -1.37 11.27 -4.77
N GLY A 93 -1.72 12.20 -5.68
CA GLY A 93 -1.83 11.89 -7.11
C GLY A 93 -2.98 10.94 -7.47
N PHE A 94 -3.96 10.79 -6.59
CA PHE A 94 -5.00 9.77 -6.68
C PHE A 94 -4.39 8.37 -6.79
N ASP A 95 -3.61 8.03 -5.76
CA ASP A 95 -2.91 6.77 -5.65
C ASP A 95 -1.87 6.56 -6.76
N ASP A 96 -1.04 7.59 -6.98
CA ASP A 96 -0.12 7.69 -8.12
C ASP A 96 -0.79 7.36 -9.48
N GLY A 97 -2.07 7.69 -9.59
CA GLY A 97 -2.89 7.52 -10.77
C GLY A 97 -3.63 6.19 -10.89
N ASP A 98 -3.42 5.24 -9.98
CA ASP A 98 -4.15 3.96 -9.98
C ASP A 98 -5.67 4.17 -9.82
N CYS A 99 -6.08 5.26 -9.16
CA CYS A 99 -7.48 5.60 -8.96
C CYS A 99 -8.12 6.49 -10.04
N TYR A 100 -7.42 6.86 -11.12
CA TYR A 100 -8.01 7.76 -12.13
C TYR A 100 -9.26 7.19 -12.80
N GLU A 101 -9.25 5.92 -13.21
CA GLU A 101 -10.40 5.30 -13.85
C GLU A 101 -11.60 5.20 -12.90
N PHE A 102 -11.33 4.82 -11.65
CA PHE A 102 -12.35 4.75 -10.60
C PHE A 102 -12.99 6.11 -10.35
N ASN A 103 -12.18 7.16 -10.18
CA ASN A 103 -12.67 8.52 -9.93
C ASN A 103 -13.42 9.12 -11.12
N ALA A 104 -13.06 8.73 -12.36
CA ALA A 104 -13.80 9.11 -13.55
C ALA A 104 -15.17 8.42 -13.62
N LYS A 105 -15.26 7.16 -13.19
CA LYS A 105 -16.50 6.38 -13.19
C LYS A 105 -17.44 6.78 -12.05
N TYR A 106 -16.90 6.98 -10.85
CA TYR A 106 -17.66 7.28 -9.63
C TYR A 106 -17.17 8.58 -8.98
N PRO A 107 -17.43 9.74 -9.62
CA PRO A 107 -16.92 11.03 -9.14
C PRO A 107 -17.45 11.36 -7.75
N GLY A 108 -16.54 11.54 -6.80
CA GLY A 108 -16.87 11.85 -5.40
C GLY A 108 -17.15 10.62 -4.53
N CYS A 109 -17.05 9.40 -5.08
CA CYS A 109 -17.14 8.16 -4.31
C CYS A 109 -15.88 7.94 -3.46
N ASN A 110 -15.90 8.45 -2.23
CA ASN A 110 -14.80 8.23 -1.29
C ASN A 110 -15.04 6.94 -0.49
N VAL A 111 -14.28 5.89 -0.80
CA VAL A 111 -14.29 4.59 -0.12
C VAL A 111 -12.84 4.11 0.08
N LYS A 112 -12.61 3.21 1.05
CA LYS A 112 -11.27 2.64 1.30
C LYS A 112 -10.87 1.56 0.32
N HIS A 113 -11.85 0.82 -0.20
CA HIS A 113 -11.62 -0.28 -1.13
C HIS A 113 -12.46 -0.09 -2.41
N PRO A 114 -12.04 0.82 -3.31
CA PRO A 114 -12.65 1.08 -4.62
C PRO A 114 -12.96 -0.17 -5.45
N GLN A 115 -12.12 -1.20 -5.37
CA GLN A 115 -12.29 -2.50 -6.02
C GLN A 115 -13.55 -3.28 -5.61
N ARG A 116 -14.22 -2.87 -4.53
CA ARG A 116 -15.49 -3.46 -4.11
C ARG A 116 -16.69 -2.83 -4.81
N VAL A 117 -16.55 -1.67 -5.44
CA VAL A 117 -17.67 -0.99 -6.09
C VAL A 117 -17.98 -1.61 -7.44
N GLY A 118 -19.21 -2.12 -7.62
CA GLY A 118 -19.62 -2.80 -8.85
C GLY A 118 -18.97 -4.18 -8.99
N ASN A 119 -18.70 -4.86 -7.87
CA ASN A 119 -18.11 -6.19 -7.83
C ASN A 119 -19.17 -7.32 -7.89
N GLY A 120 -20.45 -6.98 -7.96
CA GLY A 120 -21.58 -7.92 -8.00
C GLY A 120 -22.10 -8.34 -6.62
N GLU A 121 -21.57 -7.77 -5.54
CA GLU A 121 -22.07 -7.97 -4.17
C GLU A 121 -22.54 -6.64 -3.61
N CYS A 122 -23.69 -6.57 -2.95
CA CYS A 122 -24.10 -5.32 -2.31
C CYS A 122 -23.22 -4.99 -1.07
N ASN A 123 -22.37 -3.98 -1.20
CA ASN A 123 -21.47 -3.49 -0.16
C ASN A 123 -22.03 -2.22 0.50
N GLY A 124 -22.42 -2.32 1.77
CA GLY A 124 -23.02 -1.21 2.50
C GLY A 124 -22.13 0.05 2.64
N GLN A 125 -20.81 -0.06 2.55
CA GLN A 125 -19.90 1.10 2.64
C GLN A 125 -19.96 2.00 1.40
N SER A 126 -20.26 1.43 0.24
CA SER A 126 -20.39 2.08 -1.07
C SER A 126 -21.86 2.19 -1.51
N ASN A 127 -22.81 1.71 -0.72
CA ASN A 127 -24.25 1.87 -0.99
C ASN A 127 -24.73 3.31 -0.73
N LYS A 128 -24.25 4.24 -1.55
CA LYS A 128 -24.55 5.67 -1.49
C LYS A 128 -24.57 6.26 -2.89
N GLN A 129 -25.30 7.35 -3.08
CA GLN A 129 -25.57 7.91 -4.41
C GLN A 129 -24.28 8.28 -5.16
N GLU A 130 -23.29 8.85 -4.49
CA GLU A 130 -22.00 9.24 -5.10
C GLU A 130 -21.17 8.04 -5.59
N CYS A 131 -21.50 6.83 -5.14
CA CYS A 131 -20.92 5.56 -5.58
C CYS A 131 -21.92 4.75 -6.43
N ASP A 132 -22.95 5.38 -6.98
CA ASP A 132 -24.02 4.75 -7.75
C ASP A 132 -24.67 3.55 -7.05
N TRP A 133 -24.87 3.64 -5.72
CA TRP A 133 -25.40 2.54 -4.92
C TRP A 133 -24.59 1.26 -5.09
N ASP A 134 -23.30 1.39 -4.83
CA ASP A 134 -22.29 0.35 -5.00
C ASP A 134 -22.11 -0.12 -6.44
N GLY A 135 -22.01 0.83 -7.37
CA GLY A 135 -21.91 0.54 -8.81
C GLY A 135 -23.14 -0.17 -9.36
N GLY A 136 -24.29 -0.05 -8.69
CA GLY A 136 -25.55 -0.71 -9.00
C GLY A 136 -25.80 -2.00 -8.22
N ASP A 137 -24.81 -2.52 -7.47
CA ASP A 137 -24.92 -3.82 -6.80
C ASP A 137 -25.96 -3.83 -5.67
N CYS A 138 -26.31 -2.66 -5.13
CA CYS A 138 -27.29 -2.52 -4.05
C CYS A 138 -28.68 -2.05 -4.50
N ILE A 139 -28.97 -1.95 -5.81
CA ILE A 139 -30.28 -1.47 -6.29
C ILE A 139 -31.41 -2.37 -5.78
N GLU A 140 -31.33 -3.68 -5.96
CA GLU A 140 -32.37 -4.62 -5.51
C GLU A 140 -32.57 -4.58 -3.99
N PHE A 141 -31.48 -4.47 -3.24
CA PHE A 141 -31.52 -4.33 -1.77
C PHE A 141 -32.27 -3.06 -1.34
N ASN A 142 -32.00 -1.92 -1.99
CA ASN A 142 -32.64 -0.65 -1.67
C ASN A 142 -34.13 -0.63 -2.08
N GLU A 143 -34.51 -1.40 -3.10
CA GLU A 143 -35.92 -1.59 -3.48
C GLU A 143 -36.68 -2.46 -2.49
N GLU A 144 -36.07 -3.54 -1.99
CA GLU A 144 -36.69 -4.44 -1.01
C GLU A 144 -36.78 -3.82 0.39
N TYR A 145 -35.77 -3.02 0.77
CA TYR A 145 -35.65 -2.39 2.09
C TYR A 145 -35.57 -0.86 1.97
N PRO A 146 -36.66 -0.20 1.54
CA PRO A 146 -36.70 1.26 1.50
C PRO A 146 -36.60 1.81 2.93
N GLY A 147 -35.62 2.69 3.15
CA GLY A 147 -35.37 3.37 4.44
C GLY A 147 -36.48 4.33 4.87
#